data_AF-A0A163JXV2-F1
#
_entry.id   AF-A0A163JXV2-F1
#
_cell.length_a   1.000
_cell.length_b   1.000
_cell.length_c   1.000
_cell.angle_alpha   90.00
_cell.angle_beta   90.00
_cell.angle_gamma   90.00
#
_symmetry.space_group_name_H-M   'P 1'
#
loop_
_entity.id
_entity.type
_entity.pdbx_description
1 polymer ?
#
loop_
_entity_poly.entity_id
_entity_poly.type
_entity_poly.pdbx_seq_one_letter_code
_entity_poly.pdbx_strand_id
1 'polypeptide(L)'
;MDLIVANGRYLSVVGSTIDAIGKQGRPTTMPEKYHLNRVARDNSERYHITFVHPGELKAHLADKGIPKKKQHHKHIRSMVDEVIATFGEPSTWEKPLDLGLGLLEQQEDEKDRQQQPDKKQKKDKGKKKRLGADQGDTSKDDVTVTAPPAAAVTATPAAAVTATPVPATTATPVSTTRHYVSYFRVIHWPFGQKIRAHLGLPPTSFHITVGFDPKDVHHSPKGPDTILLAPSLKQDPDLLARWVSSAVHYPKESLFLQRLSHHLIKVDLGHLAEPWQHHLKTTESP
;
A
#
# COMPACT_ATOMS: atom_id res chain seq x y z
N MET A 1 -4.71 18.09 5.03
CA MET A 1 -4.78 16.94 4.10
C MET A 1 -5.15 17.51 2.75
N ASP A 2 -4.73 16.87 1.66
CA ASP A 2 -4.96 17.33 0.29
C ASP A 2 -5.50 16.17 -0.55
N LEU A 3 -6.56 16.42 -1.30
CA LEU A 3 -7.11 15.49 -2.27
C LEU A 3 -6.32 15.60 -3.59
N ILE A 4 -5.71 14.51 -4.02
CA ILE A 4 -4.87 14.48 -5.22
C ILE A 4 -5.37 13.46 -6.24
N VAL A 5 -5.11 13.80 -7.51
CA VAL A 5 -5.28 12.90 -8.65
C VAL A 5 -3.90 12.37 -9.05
N ALA A 6 -3.58 11.13 -8.67
CA ALA A 6 -2.27 10.57 -8.95
C ALA A 6 -2.20 10.08 -10.40
N ASN A 7 -1.43 10.79 -11.23
CA ASN A 7 -1.18 10.46 -12.64
C ASN A 7 -2.45 10.26 -13.49
N GLY A 8 -3.59 10.84 -13.09
CA GLY A 8 -4.88 10.63 -13.74
C GLY A 8 -5.41 9.19 -13.65
N ARG A 9 -4.93 8.39 -12.68
CA ARG A 9 -5.23 6.96 -12.58
C ARG A 9 -6.04 6.58 -11.36
N TYR A 10 -5.93 7.33 -10.28
CA TYR A 10 -6.63 7.07 -9.03
C TYR A 10 -6.74 8.35 -8.21
N LEU A 11 -7.66 8.34 -7.26
CA LEU A 11 -7.84 9.41 -6.28
C LEU A 11 -7.22 8.98 -4.95
N SER A 12 -6.41 9.86 -4.37
CA SER A 12 -5.80 9.66 -3.06
C SER A 12 -5.76 10.92 -2.20
N VAL A 13 -5.68 10.77 -0.88
CA VAL A 13 -5.41 11.89 0.04
C VAL A 13 -3.97 11.76 0.48
N VAL A 14 -3.29 12.89 0.51
CA VAL A 14 -1.95 13.08 1.07
C VAL A 14 -2.00 14.14 2.15
N GLY A 15 -0.89 14.36 2.85
CA GLY A 15 -0.77 15.44 3.82
C GLY A 15 -0.01 15.00 5.07
N SER A 16 0.31 15.98 5.91
CA SER A 16 1.09 15.75 7.14
C SER A 16 0.49 14.67 8.05
N THR A 17 -0.83 14.61 8.20
CA THR A 17 -1.51 13.55 8.97
C THR A 17 -1.25 12.16 8.38
N ILE A 18 -1.36 12.01 7.06
CA ILE A 18 -1.13 10.73 6.37
C ILE A 18 0.34 10.32 6.46
N ASP A 19 1.25 11.28 6.30
CA ASP A 19 2.67 11.03 6.42
C ASP A 19 3.07 10.66 7.85
N ALA A 20 2.46 11.30 8.86
CA ALA A 20 2.70 10.98 10.26
C ALA A 20 2.31 9.53 10.54
N ILE A 21 1.12 9.10 10.10
CA ILE A 21 0.65 7.71 10.23
C ILE A 21 1.60 6.76 9.48
N GLY A 22 1.90 7.04 8.21
CA GLY A 22 2.80 6.20 7.41
C GLY A 22 4.19 6.04 8.03
N LYS A 23 4.72 7.10 8.65
CA LYS A 23 6.01 7.08 9.35
C LYS A 23 5.98 6.27 10.65
N GLN A 24 4.84 6.11 11.31
CA GLN A 24 4.73 5.21 12.48
C GLN A 24 4.94 3.72 12.10
N GLY A 25 4.84 3.38 10.82
CA GLY A 25 5.24 2.07 10.31
C GLY A 25 6.74 1.90 10.04
N ARG A 26 7.57 2.94 10.27
CA ARG A 26 9.05 2.84 10.18
C ARG A 26 9.61 2.11 11.42
N PRO A 27 10.73 1.39 11.27
CA PRO A 27 10.73 0.03 11.78
C PRO A 27 11.77 -0.22 12.86
N THR A 28 11.28 -0.43 14.06
CA THR A 28 11.85 -1.51 14.85
C THR A 28 11.40 -2.89 14.34
N THR A 29 10.31 -2.99 13.56
CA THR A 29 9.66 -4.28 13.22
C THR A 29 9.64 -4.68 11.74
N MET A 30 9.91 -3.78 10.78
CA MET A 30 9.92 -4.08 9.33
C MET A 30 11.33 -3.88 8.72
N PRO A 31 11.90 -4.82 7.96
CA PRO A 31 13.23 -4.62 7.39
C PRO A 31 13.29 -3.40 6.45
N GLU A 32 14.33 -2.56 6.57
CA GLU A 32 14.44 -1.28 5.87
C GLU A 32 14.30 -1.40 4.35
N LYS A 33 14.81 -2.49 3.76
CA LYS A 33 14.67 -2.78 2.32
C LYS A 33 13.22 -2.73 1.82
N TYR A 34 12.24 -3.11 2.65
CA TYR A 34 10.83 -3.10 2.29
C TYR A 34 10.32 -1.68 2.08
N HIS A 35 10.75 -0.76 2.95
CA HIS A 35 10.42 0.65 2.83
C HIS A 35 11.07 1.26 1.59
N LEU A 36 12.35 0.94 1.34
CA LEU A 36 13.07 1.40 0.16
C LEU A 36 12.40 0.94 -1.14
N ASN A 37 11.91 -0.30 -1.19
CA ASN A 37 11.13 -0.81 -2.33
C ASN A 37 9.87 0.03 -2.59
N ARG A 38 9.17 0.45 -1.52
CA ARG A 38 7.99 1.32 -1.63
C ARG A 38 8.35 2.71 -2.15
N VAL A 39 9.38 3.33 -1.58
CA VAL A 39 9.86 4.66 -2.00
C VAL A 39 10.30 4.62 -3.47
N ALA A 40 11.02 3.57 -3.88
CA ALA A 40 11.45 3.38 -5.26
C ALA A 40 10.27 3.21 -6.23
N ARG A 41 9.24 2.43 -5.87
CA ARG A 41 8.02 2.26 -6.68
C ARG A 41 7.27 3.57 -6.87
N ASP A 42 7.10 4.33 -5.79
CA ASP A 42 6.28 5.55 -5.78
C ASP A 42 7.07 6.78 -6.25
N ASN A 43 8.40 6.68 -6.35
CA ASN A 43 9.31 7.81 -6.56
C ASN A 43 9.02 8.96 -5.59
N SER A 44 8.74 8.62 -4.32
CA SER A 44 8.32 9.57 -3.30
C SER A 44 8.44 8.98 -1.90
N GLU A 45 8.85 9.81 -0.94
CA GLU A 45 8.77 9.47 0.49
C GLU A 45 7.37 9.68 1.08
N ARG A 46 6.53 10.43 0.38
CA ARG A 46 5.17 10.79 0.83
C ARG A 46 4.29 9.55 0.90
N TYR A 47 3.36 9.55 1.82
CA TYR A 47 2.35 8.49 1.96
C TYR A 47 1.00 8.98 1.44
N HIS A 48 0.14 8.03 1.09
CA HIS A 48 -1.18 8.33 0.58
C HIS A 48 -2.18 7.26 1.02
N ILE A 49 -3.45 7.67 1.18
CA ILE A 49 -4.60 6.75 1.27
C ILE A 49 -5.29 6.79 -0.09
N THR A 50 -5.49 5.64 -0.71
CA THR A 50 -6.25 5.52 -1.96
C THR A 50 -7.72 5.31 -1.64
N PHE A 51 -8.59 6.18 -2.17
CA PHE A 51 -10.06 6.02 -2.05
C PHE A 51 -10.75 5.61 -3.33
N VAL A 52 -10.15 5.79 -4.50
CA VAL A 52 -10.69 5.25 -5.74
C VAL A 52 -9.54 4.62 -6.50
N HIS A 53 -9.44 3.29 -6.47
CA HIS A 53 -8.33 2.61 -7.11
C HIS A 53 -8.48 2.58 -8.64
N PRO A 54 -7.42 2.28 -9.42
CA PRO A 54 -7.48 2.37 -10.89
C PRO A 54 -8.57 1.52 -11.54
N GLY A 55 -8.81 0.30 -11.03
CA GLY A 55 -9.91 -0.57 -11.46
C GLY A 55 -11.30 0.05 -11.25
N GLU A 56 -11.59 0.57 -10.07
CA GLU A 56 -12.84 1.26 -9.72
C GLU A 56 -13.06 2.49 -10.59
N LEU A 57 -12.03 3.33 -10.72
CA LEU A 57 -12.13 4.53 -11.53
C LEU A 57 -12.43 4.19 -12.99
N LYS A 58 -11.77 3.15 -13.52
CA LYS A 58 -12.03 2.67 -14.89
C LYS A 58 -13.47 2.17 -15.04
N ALA A 59 -13.97 1.40 -14.08
CA ALA A 59 -15.35 0.90 -14.09
C ALA A 59 -16.36 2.06 -14.02
N HIS A 60 -16.14 3.02 -13.12
CA HIS A 60 -16.98 4.21 -12.96
C HIS A 60 -17.03 5.07 -14.23
N LEU A 61 -15.89 5.29 -14.89
CA LEU A 61 -15.84 6.03 -16.15
C LEU A 61 -16.54 5.29 -17.30
N ALA A 62 -16.45 3.96 -17.33
CA ALA A 62 -17.11 3.13 -18.33
C ALA A 62 -18.63 3.15 -18.17
N ASP A 63 -19.13 3.06 -16.93
CA ASP A 63 -20.55 3.14 -16.58
C ASP A 63 -21.18 4.48 -17.04
N LYS A 64 -20.44 5.58 -16.88
CA LYS A 64 -20.82 6.91 -17.40
C LYS A 64 -20.64 7.09 -18.91
N GLY A 65 -20.27 6.03 -19.65
CA GLY A 65 -20.12 6.06 -21.10
C GLY A 65 -18.95 6.93 -21.59
N ILE A 66 -17.92 7.17 -20.76
CA ILE A 66 -16.78 8.05 -21.09
C ILE A 66 -15.70 7.23 -21.82
N PRO A 67 -15.57 7.29 -23.16
CA PRO A 67 -14.84 6.27 -23.92
C PRO A 67 -13.37 6.64 -24.18
N LYS A 68 -12.93 7.85 -23.82
CA LYS A 68 -11.65 8.41 -24.26
C LYS A 68 -10.76 8.87 -23.12
N LYS A 69 -9.51 8.40 -23.10
CA LYS A 69 -8.44 8.86 -22.19
C LYS A 69 -8.31 10.39 -22.10
N LYS A 70 -8.56 11.13 -23.19
CA LYS A 70 -8.48 12.59 -23.22
C LYS A 70 -9.52 13.27 -22.32
N GLN A 71 -10.67 12.64 -22.07
CA GLN A 71 -11.74 13.19 -21.23
C GLN A 71 -11.68 12.69 -19.78
N HIS A 72 -10.83 11.70 -19.47
CA HIS A 72 -10.71 11.16 -18.12
C HIS A 72 -10.29 12.23 -17.14
N HIS A 73 -9.26 13.03 -17.47
CA HIS A 73 -8.77 14.09 -16.57
C HIS A 73 -9.87 15.10 -16.21
N LYS A 74 -10.69 15.51 -17.17
CA LYS A 74 -11.81 16.44 -16.94
C LYS A 74 -12.85 15.83 -15.99
N HIS A 75 -13.20 14.57 -16.19
CA HIS A 75 -14.17 13.88 -15.32
C HIS A 75 -13.61 13.62 -13.93
N ILE A 76 -12.35 13.20 -13.82
CA ILE A 76 -11.71 13.00 -12.51
C ILE A 76 -11.64 14.32 -11.75
N ARG A 77 -11.32 15.43 -12.42
CA ARG A 77 -11.37 16.76 -11.80
C ARG A 77 -12.78 17.11 -11.37
N SER A 78 -13.79 16.87 -12.21
CA SER A 78 -15.20 17.07 -11.83
C SER A 78 -15.60 16.26 -10.60
N MET A 79 -15.12 15.01 -10.45
CA MET A 79 -15.36 14.20 -9.25
C MET A 79 -14.70 14.82 -8.01
N VAL A 80 -13.48 15.37 -8.16
CA VAL A 80 -12.79 16.09 -7.08
C VAL A 80 -13.56 17.34 -6.68
N ASP A 81 -13.99 18.14 -7.66
CA ASP A 81 -14.76 19.37 -7.44
C ASP A 81 -16.11 19.05 -6.76
N GLU A 82 -16.78 17.98 -7.16
CA GLU A 82 -18.04 17.50 -6.55
C GLU A 82 -17.84 17.07 -5.09
N VAL A 83 -16.76 16.34 -4.80
CA VAL A 83 -16.41 15.95 -3.42
C VAL A 83 -16.11 17.18 -2.56
N ILE A 84 -15.34 18.15 -3.07
CA ILE A 84 -15.02 19.38 -2.32
C ILE A 84 -16.28 20.23 -2.12
N ALA A 85 -17.14 20.36 -3.14
CA ALA A 85 -18.39 21.09 -3.02
C ALA A 85 -19.34 20.47 -1.98
N THR A 86 -19.35 19.14 -1.86
CA THR A 86 -20.24 18.42 -0.95
C THR A 86 -19.69 18.36 0.48
N PHE A 87 -18.38 18.13 0.64
CA PHE A 87 -17.76 17.81 1.92
C PHE A 87 -16.83 18.91 2.46
N GLY A 88 -16.67 20.00 1.71
CA GLY A 88 -15.73 21.07 2.02
C GLY A 88 -14.27 20.72 1.73
N GLU A 89 -13.37 21.62 2.12
CA GLU A 89 -11.94 21.48 1.88
C GLU A 89 -11.34 20.29 2.64
N PRO A 90 -10.41 19.49 2.04
CA PRO A 90 -9.83 18.32 2.68
C PRO A 90 -9.10 18.58 4.00
N SER A 91 -8.70 19.82 4.28
CA SER A 91 -8.12 20.24 5.56
C SER A 91 -9.12 20.20 6.73
N THR A 92 -10.42 20.27 6.45
CA THR A 92 -11.51 20.30 7.43
C THR A 92 -12.11 18.92 7.72
N TRP A 93 -11.76 17.92 6.92
CA TRP A 93 -12.31 16.58 7.04
C TRP A 93 -11.88 15.90 8.33
N GLU A 94 -12.74 14.98 8.80
CA GLU A 94 -12.42 14.08 9.90
C GLU A 94 -11.11 13.33 9.60
N LYS A 95 -10.21 13.27 10.58
CA LYS A 95 -8.88 12.67 10.37
C LYS A 95 -8.97 11.14 10.41
N PRO A 96 -8.23 10.44 9.54
CA PRO A 96 -8.12 8.98 9.63
C PRO A 96 -7.49 8.57 10.96
N LEU A 97 -7.99 7.48 11.54
CA LEU A 97 -7.44 6.85 12.73
C LEU A 97 -6.55 5.67 12.33
N ASP A 98 -5.36 5.61 12.90
CA ASP A 98 -4.44 4.50 12.71
C ASP A 98 -4.76 3.36 13.67
N LEU A 99 -5.13 2.20 13.09
CA LEU A 99 -5.41 0.98 13.83
C LEU A 99 -4.16 0.11 14.01
N GLY A 100 -3.01 0.48 13.47
CA GLY A 100 -1.78 -0.29 13.68
C GLY A 100 -1.18 -0.87 12.40
N LEU A 101 -0.08 -1.60 12.59
CA LEU A 101 0.65 -2.25 11.52
C LEU A 101 -0.06 -3.54 11.11
N GLY A 102 -0.47 -3.62 9.86
CA GLY A 102 -0.91 -4.85 9.20
C GLY A 102 0.23 -5.52 8.43
N LEU A 103 0.11 -6.83 8.29
CA LEU A 103 1.00 -7.68 7.49
C LEU A 103 0.15 -8.58 6.61
N LEU A 104 0.60 -8.74 5.37
CA LEU A 104 0.03 -9.72 4.47
C LEU A 104 1.14 -10.47 3.75
N GLU A 105 1.04 -11.79 3.79
CA GLU A 105 1.95 -12.72 3.15
C GLU A 105 1.18 -13.50 2.08
N GLN A 106 1.79 -13.66 0.89
CA GLN A 106 1.20 -14.42 -0.20
C GLN A 106 2.27 -15.31 -0.83
N GLN A 107 1.94 -16.58 -1.00
CA GLN A 107 2.71 -17.52 -1.80
C GLN A 107 2.08 -17.61 -3.19
N GLU A 108 2.90 -17.55 -4.23
CA GLU A 108 2.46 -17.76 -5.62
C GLU A 108 3.28 -18.90 -6.20
N ASP A 109 2.58 -19.93 -6.66
CA ASP A 109 3.19 -21.01 -7.39
C ASP A 109 3.46 -20.59 -8.83
N GLU A 110 4.61 -20.98 -9.36
CA GLU A 110 5.06 -20.55 -10.68
C GLU A 110 4.12 -21.00 -11.81
N LYS A 111 3.29 -22.02 -11.55
CA LYS A 111 2.25 -22.54 -12.46
C LYS A 111 1.09 -21.57 -12.65
N ASP A 112 0.71 -20.82 -11.62
CA ASP A 112 -0.42 -19.89 -11.67
C ASP A 112 -0.12 -18.69 -12.58
N ARG A 113 1.15 -18.33 -12.66
CA ARG A 113 1.62 -17.23 -13.49
C ARG A 113 1.53 -17.53 -14.99
N GLN A 114 1.72 -18.79 -15.40
CA GLN A 114 1.63 -19.16 -16.82
C GLN A 114 0.21 -19.04 -17.37
N GLN A 115 -0.80 -19.03 -16.50
CA GLN A 115 -2.20 -18.85 -16.89
C GLN A 115 -2.63 -17.38 -16.92
N GLN A 116 -1.83 -16.46 -16.37
CA GLN A 116 -2.05 -15.03 -16.57
C GLN A 116 -1.30 -14.60 -17.85
N PRO A 117 -2.00 -14.17 -18.92
CA PRO A 117 -1.33 -13.73 -20.14
C PRO A 117 -0.41 -12.58 -19.79
N ASP A 118 0.90 -12.83 -19.87
CA ASP A 118 1.97 -11.87 -19.69
C ASP A 118 1.65 -10.68 -20.61
N LYS A 119 1.08 -9.60 -20.05
CA LYS A 119 0.94 -8.32 -20.73
C LYS A 119 2.33 -7.68 -20.78
N LYS A 120 3.28 -8.36 -21.43
CA LYS A 120 4.64 -7.88 -21.64
C LYS A 120 4.59 -6.60 -22.45
N GLN A 121 4.82 -5.52 -21.72
CA GLN A 121 5.54 -4.30 -22.08
C GLN A 121 6.05 -4.26 -23.52
N LYS A 122 5.18 -3.82 -24.43
CA LYS A 122 5.57 -3.30 -25.74
C LYS A 122 6.06 -1.85 -25.55
N LYS A 123 7.19 -1.66 -24.88
CA LYS A 123 7.89 -0.37 -24.76
C LYS A 123 9.38 -0.63 -24.62
N ASP A 124 10.06 -0.83 -25.75
CA ASP A 124 11.18 0.05 -26.11
C ASP A 124 11.69 -0.26 -27.51
N LYS A 125 11.13 0.42 -28.52
CA LYS A 125 11.84 0.69 -29.78
C LYS A 125 11.30 2.00 -30.35
N GLY A 126 12.03 3.09 -30.11
CA GLY A 126 11.99 4.26 -30.99
C GLY A 126 11.45 5.55 -30.38
N LYS A 127 12.30 6.32 -29.70
CA LYS A 127 12.23 7.77 -29.82
C LYS A 127 13.64 8.34 -29.99
N LYS A 128 14.09 8.32 -31.25
CA LYS A 128 15.29 8.98 -31.75
C LYS A 128 14.95 10.48 -31.92
N LYS A 129 15.75 11.32 -31.26
CA LYS A 129 16.23 12.65 -31.72
C LYS A 129 15.21 13.65 -32.29
N ARG A 130 14.95 14.73 -31.55
CA ARG A 130 14.89 16.11 -32.07
C ARG A 130 15.18 17.09 -30.94
N LEU A 131 16.46 17.50 -30.87
CA LEU A 131 16.89 18.73 -30.22
C LEU A 131 16.53 19.86 -31.19
N GLY A 132 15.58 20.70 -30.78
CA GLY A 132 15.35 22.02 -31.37
C GLY A 132 15.55 23.02 -30.24
N ALA A 133 16.49 23.94 -30.46
CA ALA A 133 16.85 25.00 -29.54
C ALA A 133 15.65 25.92 -29.26
N ASP A 134 15.49 26.34 -28.01
CA ASP A 134 15.03 27.68 -27.73
C ASP A 134 15.63 28.16 -26.40
N GLN A 135 16.18 29.38 -26.45
CA GLN A 135 16.88 30.05 -25.35
C GLN A 135 15.86 30.70 -24.42
N GLY A 136 15.99 30.45 -23.12
CA GLY A 136 15.24 31.12 -22.08
C GLY A 136 16.12 31.24 -20.83
N ASP A 137 16.79 32.37 -20.75
CA ASP A 137 17.68 32.84 -19.70
C ASP A 137 16.96 32.99 -18.36
N THR A 138 17.42 32.28 -17.32
CA THR A 138 17.34 32.74 -15.92
C THR A 138 18.45 32.09 -15.10
N SER A 139 19.41 32.94 -14.70
CA SER A 139 20.31 32.90 -13.56
C SER A 139 20.13 31.76 -12.53
N LYS A 140 21.23 31.03 -12.26
CA LYS A 140 21.43 30.24 -11.05
C LYS A 140 22.87 30.40 -10.56
N ASP A 141 22.98 30.79 -9.29
CA ASP A 141 24.20 30.79 -8.50
C ASP A 141 24.80 29.38 -8.38
N ASP A 142 26.11 29.33 -8.57
CA ASP A 142 26.95 28.14 -8.60
C ASP A 142 27.55 27.91 -7.20
N VAL A 143 27.25 26.77 -6.58
CA VAL A 143 27.94 26.28 -5.37
C VAL A 143 28.52 24.92 -5.72
N THR A 144 29.80 24.94 -6.07
CA THR A 144 30.59 23.75 -6.38
C THR A 144 31.06 23.09 -5.09
N VAL A 145 30.61 21.85 -4.82
CA VAL A 145 31.17 20.99 -3.76
C VAL A 145 32.00 19.90 -4.42
N THR A 146 33.30 19.92 -4.13
CA THR A 146 34.33 19.01 -4.62
C THR A 146 34.20 17.62 -3.97
N ALA A 147 34.17 16.56 -4.78
CA ALA A 147 34.23 15.17 -4.32
C ALA A 147 35.69 14.65 -4.30
N PRO A 148 36.06 13.74 -3.37
CA PRO A 148 37.37 13.11 -3.34
C PRO A 148 37.47 11.86 -4.24
N PRO A 149 38.68 11.47 -4.68
CA PRO A 149 38.90 10.40 -5.64
C PRO A 149 38.90 8.98 -5.05
N ALA A 150 38.49 8.01 -5.88
CA ALA A 150 38.42 6.58 -5.60
C ALA A 150 39.80 5.90 -5.64
N ALA A 151 40.05 5.00 -4.68
CA ALA A 151 41.24 4.15 -4.63
C ALA A 151 41.05 2.87 -5.47
N ALA A 152 42.10 2.51 -6.21
CA ALA A 152 42.19 1.32 -7.06
C ALA A 152 42.43 0.05 -6.22
N VAL A 153 41.74 -1.04 -6.57
CA VAL A 153 41.93 -2.37 -5.98
C VAL A 153 42.63 -3.27 -6.99
N THR A 154 43.74 -3.87 -6.55
CA THR A 154 44.63 -4.77 -7.28
C THR A 154 44.00 -6.17 -7.45
N ALA A 155 44.12 -6.75 -8.63
CA ALA A 155 43.66 -8.11 -8.94
C ALA A 155 44.72 -9.18 -8.62
N THR A 156 44.27 -10.34 -8.12
CA THR A 156 45.07 -11.56 -7.88
C THR A 156 44.76 -12.61 -8.96
N PRO A 157 45.74 -13.33 -9.53
CA PRO A 157 45.50 -14.34 -10.54
C PRO A 157 45.05 -15.70 -9.94
N ALA A 158 44.11 -16.33 -10.64
CA ALA A 158 43.52 -17.63 -10.31
C ALA A 158 44.38 -18.81 -10.78
N ALA A 159 44.55 -19.81 -9.92
CA ALA A 159 45.17 -21.09 -10.25
C ALA A 159 44.14 -22.04 -10.89
N ALA A 160 44.56 -22.71 -11.96
CA ALA A 160 43.76 -23.70 -12.69
C ALA A 160 43.66 -25.02 -11.90
N VAL A 161 42.44 -25.50 -11.69
CA VAL A 161 42.15 -26.83 -11.12
C VAL A 161 41.47 -27.68 -12.17
N THR A 162 42.10 -28.82 -12.48
CA THR A 162 41.66 -29.83 -13.44
C THR A 162 40.39 -30.52 -12.94
N ALA A 163 39.29 -30.42 -13.68
CA ALA A 163 38.00 -30.97 -13.31
C ALA A 163 37.86 -32.46 -13.72
N THR A 164 37.44 -33.28 -12.77
CA THR A 164 37.03 -34.69 -12.99
C THR A 164 35.54 -34.72 -13.38
N PRO A 165 35.11 -35.55 -14.36
CA PRO A 165 33.72 -35.61 -14.78
C PRO A 165 32.84 -36.31 -13.74
N VAL A 166 31.84 -35.61 -13.21
CA VAL A 166 30.84 -36.13 -12.27
C VAL A 166 29.62 -36.65 -13.07
N PRO A 167 29.08 -37.83 -12.74
CA PRO A 167 27.94 -38.42 -13.45
C PRO A 167 26.66 -37.58 -13.32
N ALA A 168 25.90 -37.52 -14.42
CA ALA A 168 24.66 -36.77 -14.55
C ALA A 168 23.59 -37.25 -13.55
N THR A 169 23.42 -36.50 -12.48
CA THR A 169 22.31 -36.69 -11.53
C THR A 169 21.05 -36.08 -12.15
N THR A 170 20.02 -36.89 -12.33
CA THR A 170 18.71 -36.46 -12.83
C THR A 170 18.07 -35.54 -11.80
N ALA A 171 18.25 -34.22 -11.97
CA ALA A 171 17.73 -33.22 -11.04
C ALA A 171 16.20 -33.20 -11.12
N THR A 172 15.55 -33.58 -10.02
CA THR A 172 14.12 -33.32 -9.82
C THR A 172 13.85 -31.81 -9.89
N PRO A 173 12.82 -31.37 -10.62
CA PRO A 173 12.51 -29.95 -10.74
C PRO A 173 12.13 -29.38 -9.36
N VAL A 174 12.97 -28.49 -8.84
CA VAL A 174 12.70 -27.74 -7.62
C VAL A 174 11.61 -26.72 -7.93
N SER A 175 10.40 -26.91 -7.38
CA SER A 175 9.34 -25.91 -7.47
C SER A 175 9.79 -24.65 -6.73
N THR A 176 9.94 -23.53 -7.44
CA THR A 176 10.32 -22.25 -6.83
C THR A 176 9.09 -21.44 -6.45
N THR A 177 8.48 -21.77 -5.31
CA THR A 177 7.38 -20.95 -4.76
C THR A 177 7.93 -19.58 -4.38
N ARG A 178 7.29 -18.51 -4.86
CA ARG A 178 7.69 -17.14 -4.54
C ARG A 178 6.88 -16.65 -3.36
N HIS A 179 7.57 -16.03 -2.41
CA HIS A 179 6.95 -15.43 -1.24
C HIS A 179 6.89 -13.91 -1.39
N TYR A 180 5.73 -13.33 -1.15
CA TYR A 180 5.47 -11.89 -1.19
C TYR A 180 4.99 -11.43 0.17
N VAL A 181 5.53 -10.32 0.63
CA VAL A 181 5.21 -9.76 1.93
C VAL A 181 4.93 -8.27 1.77
N SER A 182 3.85 -7.80 2.37
CA SER A 182 3.44 -6.39 2.36
C SER A 182 3.08 -5.90 3.75
N TYR A 183 3.70 -4.78 4.14
CA TYR A 183 3.42 -4.06 5.37
C TYR A 183 2.63 -2.79 5.05
N PHE A 184 1.62 -2.51 5.87
CA PHE A 184 0.77 -1.34 5.72
C PHE A 184 0.21 -0.89 7.07
N ARG A 185 -0.21 0.37 7.18
CA ARG A 185 -1.03 0.83 8.31
C ARG A 185 -2.49 0.61 7.97
N VAL A 186 -3.22 -0.05 8.86
CA VAL A 186 -4.68 -0.23 8.71
C VAL A 186 -5.37 1.03 9.22
N ILE A 187 -6.26 1.58 8.41
CA ILE A 187 -6.87 2.88 8.68
C ILE A 187 -8.37 2.73 8.91
N HIS A 188 -8.83 3.20 10.07
CA HIS A 188 -10.23 3.46 10.32
C HIS A 188 -10.58 4.88 9.86
N TRP A 189 -11.50 4.99 8.91
CA TRP A 189 -11.91 6.29 8.40
C TRP A 189 -13.37 6.30 7.90
N PRO A 190 -14.35 6.42 8.82
CA PRO A 190 -15.77 6.49 8.46
C PRO A 190 -16.08 7.59 7.46
N PHE A 191 -15.43 8.75 7.60
CA PHE A 191 -15.58 9.85 6.66
C PHE A 191 -15.12 9.48 5.25
N GLY A 192 -14.01 8.76 5.10
CA GLY A 192 -13.59 8.21 3.82
C GLY A 192 -14.64 7.28 3.19
N GLN A 193 -15.38 6.51 4.00
CA GLN A 193 -16.51 5.69 3.50
C GLN A 193 -17.67 6.56 3.02
N LYS A 194 -17.98 7.68 3.69
CA LYS A 194 -19.02 8.62 3.25
C LYS A 194 -18.69 9.20 1.87
N ILE A 195 -17.43 9.56 1.62
CA ILE A 195 -16.97 10.01 0.30
C ILE A 195 -17.14 8.90 -0.74
N ARG A 196 -16.73 7.66 -0.43
CA ARG A 196 -16.90 6.52 -1.35
C ARG A 196 -18.37 6.27 -1.68
N ALA A 197 -19.24 6.29 -0.68
CA ALA A 197 -20.68 6.13 -0.86
C ALA A 197 -21.27 7.23 -1.75
N HIS A 198 -20.85 8.49 -1.56
CA HIS A 198 -21.25 9.61 -2.40
C HIS A 198 -20.84 9.43 -3.87
N LEU A 199 -19.66 8.83 -4.12
CA LEU A 199 -19.19 8.49 -5.47
C LEU A 199 -19.82 7.21 -6.04
N GLY A 200 -20.74 6.56 -5.32
CA GLY A 200 -21.37 5.29 -5.72
C GLY A 200 -20.41 4.10 -5.68
N LEU A 201 -19.35 4.16 -4.87
CA LEU A 201 -18.36 3.10 -4.73
C LEU A 201 -18.71 2.19 -3.54
N PRO A 202 -18.42 0.88 -3.62
CA PRO A 202 -18.64 -0.03 -2.50
C PRO A 202 -17.76 0.34 -1.30
N PRO A 203 -18.07 -0.07 -0.07
CA PRO A 203 -17.17 0.10 1.06
C PRO A 203 -15.85 -0.66 0.84
N THR A 204 -14.75 -0.16 1.41
CA THR A 204 -13.43 -0.83 1.34
C THR A 204 -12.58 -0.56 2.57
N SER A 205 -11.62 -1.41 2.90
CA SER A 205 -10.67 -1.15 3.98
C SER A 205 -9.58 -0.20 3.52
N PHE A 206 -9.44 0.93 4.21
CA PHE A 206 -8.37 1.90 3.93
C PHE A 206 -7.05 1.45 4.55
N HIS A 207 -5.97 1.69 3.82
CA HIS A 207 -4.63 1.37 4.27
C HIS A 207 -3.60 2.34 3.67
N ILE A 208 -2.44 2.42 4.32
CA ILE A 208 -1.25 3.10 3.83
C ILE A 208 -0.15 2.07 3.66
N THR A 209 0.28 1.77 2.43
CA THR A 209 1.42 0.87 2.20
C THR A 209 2.71 1.51 2.72
N VAL A 210 3.41 0.82 3.63
CA VAL A 210 4.67 1.32 4.22
C VAL A 210 5.90 0.64 3.64
N GLY A 211 5.78 -0.62 3.22
CA GLY A 211 6.87 -1.39 2.60
C GLY A 211 6.40 -2.75 2.07
N PHE A 212 7.17 -3.36 1.17
CA PHE A 212 6.90 -4.70 0.64
C PHE A 212 8.17 -5.36 0.07
N ASP A 213 8.13 -6.68 -0.10
CA ASP A 213 9.20 -7.46 -0.73
C ASP A 213 8.67 -8.74 -1.39
N PRO A 214 9.05 -9.07 -2.63
CA PRO A 214 9.63 -8.18 -3.64
C PRO A 214 8.59 -7.27 -4.33
N LYS A 215 7.29 -7.60 -4.25
CA LYS A 215 6.19 -6.80 -4.82
C LYS A 215 5.09 -6.60 -3.79
N ASP A 216 4.34 -5.50 -3.93
CA ASP A 216 3.16 -5.24 -3.12
C ASP A 216 2.07 -6.29 -3.45
N VAL A 217 1.38 -6.78 -2.43
CA VAL A 217 0.25 -7.67 -2.59
C VAL A 217 -0.97 -6.84 -2.93
N HIS A 218 -1.50 -7.08 -4.14
CA HIS A 218 -2.71 -6.45 -4.63
C HIS A 218 -3.87 -7.45 -4.59
N HIS A 219 -5.10 -6.95 -4.49
CA HIS A 219 -6.35 -7.74 -4.49
C HIS A 219 -6.68 -8.52 -3.21
N SER A 220 -5.72 -8.71 -2.31
CA SER A 220 -6.03 -9.25 -0.98
C SER A 220 -6.56 -8.14 -0.05
N PRO A 221 -7.55 -8.43 0.81
CA PRO A 221 -8.05 -7.47 1.79
C PRO A 221 -6.94 -6.99 2.73
N LYS A 222 -6.85 -5.67 2.92
CA LYS A 222 -5.89 -5.02 3.84
C LYS A 222 -6.64 -4.33 4.98
N GLY A 223 -7.52 -5.09 5.62
CA GLY A 223 -8.41 -4.66 6.69
C GLY A 223 -7.95 -5.04 8.09
N PRO A 224 -8.79 -4.79 9.12
CA PRO A 224 -8.48 -5.12 10.51
C PRO A 224 -8.02 -6.55 10.78
N ASP A 225 -8.51 -7.55 10.04
CA ASP A 225 -8.08 -8.96 10.20
C ASP A 225 -6.57 -9.17 9.96
N THR A 226 -5.95 -8.26 9.22
CA THR A 226 -4.51 -8.31 8.90
C THR A 226 -3.62 -7.61 9.93
N ILE A 227 -4.21 -6.97 10.94
CA ILE A 227 -3.45 -6.25 11.97
C ILE A 227 -2.59 -7.24 12.75
N LEU A 228 -1.30 -6.92 12.87
CA LEU A 228 -0.40 -7.60 13.78
C LEU A 228 -0.76 -7.21 15.21
N LEU A 229 -1.18 -8.18 16.02
CA LEU A 229 -1.29 -7.99 17.46
C LEU A 229 0.12 -7.76 18.01
N ALA A 230 0.47 -6.49 18.16
CA ALA A 230 1.74 -6.15 18.77
C ALA A 230 1.69 -6.57 20.25
N PRO A 231 2.78 -7.15 20.79
CA PRO A 231 2.96 -7.28 22.24
C PRO A 231 2.74 -5.95 22.99
N SER A 232 2.89 -4.84 22.27
CA SER A 232 2.71 -3.46 22.73
C SER A 232 1.26 -3.01 22.92
N LEU A 233 0.22 -3.84 22.68
CA LEU A 233 -1.15 -3.47 23.10
C LEU A 233 -1.23 -3.16 24.60
N LYS A 234 -0.39 -3.84 25.41
CA LYS A 234 -0.24 -3.52 26.83
C LYS A 234 0.46 -2.19 27.11
N GLN A 235 1.21 -1.69 26.14
CA GLN A 235 2.06 -0.50 26.24
C GLN A 235 1.43 0.74 25.58
N ASP A 236 0.36 0.56 24.81
CA ASP A 236 -0.36 1.63 24.11
C ASP A 236 -1.86 1.55 24.43
N PRO A 237 -2.31 2.11 25.57
CA PRO A 237 -3.72 2.12 25.95
C PRO A 237 -4.59 2.91 24.95
N ASP A 238 -4.01 3.91 24.29
CA ASP A 238 -4.73 4.70 23.28
C ASP A 238 -5.05 3.85 22.04
N LEU A 239 -4.15 2.95 21.64
CA LEU A 239 -4.41 1.99 20.56
C LEU A 239 -5.54 1.03 20.92
N LEU A 240 -5.54 0.49 22.14
CA LEU A 240 -6.61 -0.39 22.60
C LEU A 240 -7.96 0.34 22.60
N ALA A 241 -8.00 1.58 23.13
CA ALA A 241 -9.20 2.41 23.11
C ALA A 241 -9.71 2.67 21.68
N ARG A 242 -8.80 2.97 20.73
CA ARG A 242 -9.14 3.11 19.31
C ARG A 242 -9.72 1.83 18.72
N TRP A 243 -9.21 0.66 19.08
CA TRP A 243 -9.73 -0.61 18.57
C TRP A 243 -11.10 -0.93 19.11
N VAL A 244 -11.31 -0.77 20.42
CA VAL A 244 -12.61 -0.98 21.07
C VAL A 244 -13.67 -0.08 20.45
N SER A 245 -13.38 1.21 20.27
CA SER A 245 -14.34 2.15 19.70
C SER A 245 -14.64 1.87 18.22
N SER A 246 -13.65 1.39 17.47
CA SER A 246 -13.82 1.13 16.03
C SER A 246 -14.44 -0.24 15.71
N ALA A 247 -14.38 -1.20 16.64
CA ALA A 247 -14.76 -2.60 16.42
C ALA A 247 -16.20 -2.79 15.89
N VAL A 248 -17.15 -1.98 16.36
CA VAL A 248 -18.55 -2.00 15.91
C VAL A 248 -18.71 -1.74 14.41
N HIS A 249 -17.74 -1.07 13.77
CA HIS A 249 -17.77 -0.78 12.34
C HIS A 249 -17.27 -1.93 11.46
N TYR A 250 -16.78 -3.02 12.06
CA TYR A 250 -16.15 -4.14 11.37
C TYR A 250 -16.80 -5.49 11.70
N PRO A 251 -18.13 -5.65 11.54
CA PRO A 251 -18.84 -6.87 11.93
C PRO A 251 -18.41 -8.13 11.15
N LYS A 252 -17.70 -7.96 10.02
CA LYS A 252 -17.22 -9.05 9.16
C LYS A 252 -15.77 -9.43 9.41
N GLU A 253 -15.02 -8.62 10.16
CA GLU A 253 -13.60 -8.85 10.47
C GLU A 253 -13.51 -9.75 11.72
N SER A 254 -13.96 -11.00 11.55
CA SER A 254 -14.15 -11.94 12.66
C SER A 254 -12.85 -12.24 13.40
N LEU A 255 -11.73 -12.33 12.68
CA LEU A 255 -10.42 -12.62 13.25
C LEU A 255 -9.94 -11.46 14.12
N PHE A 256 -10.12 -10.21 13.66
CA PHE A 256 -9.84 -9.00 14.44
C PHE A 256 -10.67 -8.95 15.71
N LEU A 257 -11.99 -9.14 15.62
CA LEU A 257 -12.88 -9.09 16.77
C LEU A 257 -12.57 -10.21 17.78
N GLN A 258 -12.29 -11.43 17.32
CA GLN A 258 -11.94 -12.56 18.19
C GLN A 258 -10.63 -12.29 18.93
N ARG A 259 -9.61 -11.81 18.21
CA ARG A 259 -8.30 -11.44 18.75
C ARG A 259 -8.41 -10.33 19.79
N LEU A 260 -9.17 -9.27 19.50
CA LEU A 260 -9.42 -8.18 20.42
C LEU A 260 -10.17 -8.65 21.66
N SER A 261 -11.22 -9.47 21.51
CA SER A 261 -12.00 -10.00 22.63
C SER A 261 -11.15 -10.85 23.57
N HIS A 262 -10.35 -11.76 23.01
CA HIS A 262 -9.43 -12.58 23.80
C HIS A 262 -8.39 -11.71 24.53
N HIS A 263 -7.86 -10.68 23.87
CA HIS A 263 -6.96 -9.74 24.53
C HIS A 263 -7.63 -9.03 25.70
N LEU A 264 -8.83 -8.49 25.51
CA LEU A 264 -9.61 -7.79 26.53
C LEU A 264 -9.90 -8.68 27.74
N ILE A 265 -10.31 -9.93 27.54
CA ILE A 265 -10.52 -10.91 28.63
C ILE A 265 -9.22 -11.14 29.40
N LYS A 266 -8.10 -11.30 28.70
CA LYS A 266 -6.79 -11.54 29.32
C LYS A 266 -6.31 -10.37 30.19
N VAL A 267 -6.79 -9.15 29.94
CA VAL A 267 -6.44 -7.94 30.72
C VAL A 267 -7.60 -7.46 31.61
N ASP A 268 -8.58 -8.31 31.88
CA ASP A 268 -9.75 -8.03 32.74
C ASP A 268 -10.64 -6.86 32.25
N LEU A 269 -10.69 -6.66 30.93
CA LEU A 269 -11.51 -5.65 30.25
C LEU A 269 -12.55 -6.29 29.32
N GLY A 270 -12.96 -7.53 29.60
CA GLY A 270 -13.89 -8.29 28.75
C GLY A 270 -15.23 -7.59 28.48
N HIS A 271 -15.71 -6.79 29.43
CA HIS A 271 -16.95 -6.00 29.30
C HIS A 271 -16.90 -5.00 28.13
N LEU A 272 -15.71 -4.53 27.72
CA LEU A 272 -15.56 -3.63 26.57
C LEU A 272 -15.89 -4.31 25.22
N ALA A 273 -16.00 -5.64 25.17
CA ALA A 273 -16.37 -6.37 23.97
C ALA A 273 -17.90 -6.46 23.76
N GLU A 274 -18.72 -6.18 24.79
CA GLU A 274 -20.18 -6.35 24.76
C GLU A 274 -20.86 -5.72 23.53
N PRO A 275 -20.52 -4.49 23.09
CA PRO A 275 -21.23 -3.83 21.98
C PRO A 275 -21.17 -4.60 20.65
N TRP A 276 -20.15 -5.44 20.46
CA TRP A 276 -19.88 -6.15 19.20
C TRP A 276 -19.72 -7.66 19.41
N GLN A 277 -19.90 -8.17 20.64
CA GLN A 277 -19.76 -9.60 20.95
C GLN A 277 -20.75 -10.47 20.18
N HIS A 278 -21.92 -9.92 19.84
CA HIS A 278 -22.94 -10.63 19.06
C HIS A 278 -22.46 -10.97 17.62
N HIS A 279 -21.53 -10.20 17.04
CA HIS A 279 -20.93 -10.51 15.74
C HIS A 279 -20.06 -11.75 15.75
N LEU A 280 -19.50 -12.13 16.91
CA LEU A 280 -18.69 -13.34 17.05
C LEU A 280 -19.53 -14.63 17.01
N LYS A 281 -20.80 -14.56 17.40
CA LYS A 281 -21.69 -15.73 17.45
C LYS A 281 -22.21 -16.12 16.07
N THR A 282 -22.30 -15.16 15.15
CA THR A 282 -22.86 -15.37 13.80
C THR A 282 -21.89 -16.06 12.84
N THR A 283 -20.60 -16.13 13.18
CA THR A 283 -19.56 -16.70 12.31
C THR A 283 -19.34 -18.20 12.49
N GLU A 284 -20.01 -18.84 13.46
CA GLU A 284 -19.86 -20.28 13.75
C GLU A 284 -20.90 -21.19 13.06
N SER A 285 -21.77 -20.65 12.19
CA SER A 285 -22.67 -21.47 11.37
C SER A 285 -22.12 -21.60 9.93
N PRO A 286 -21.63 -22.79 9.53
CA PRO A 286 -21.19 -23.07 8.17
C PRO A 286 -22.33 -23.09 7.15
#